data_AF-A0A8C9PZG0-F1
#
_entry.id   AF-A0A8C9PZG0-F1
#
_cell.length_a   1.000
_cell.length_b   1.000
_cell.length_c   1.000
_cell.angle_alpha   90.00
_cell.angle_beta   90.00
_cell.angle_gamma   90.00
#
_symmetry.space_group_name_H-M   'P 1'
#
loop_
_entity.id
_entity.type
_entity.pdbx_description
1 polymer ?
#
loop_
_entity_poly.entity_id
_entity_poly.type
_entity_poly.pdbx_seq_one_letter_code
_entity_poly.pdbx_strand_id
1 'polypeptide(L)'
;ASCWHPCWPKAQSYAERLRLGLAVIHGKAQCTELDMDDGCHSPAMLPLMMAKEKPPITVVGDVGGRIAIIVDDIIDDVESFVAAAEILKERGAYKIYVMATQGILSADAPRLIEESSIEEVVVTNTVPHEVQKLQCPKIKTVDISLILSEAIRRIHNGESMAYLFRNITVDD
;
A
#
# COMPACT_ATOMS: atom_id res chain seq x y z
N ALA A 1 -9.22 14.51 -5.67
CA ALA A 1 -8.52 13.55 -6.55
C ALA A 1 -7.45 12.84 -5.72
N SER A 2 -7.85 11.80 -5.00
CA SER A 2 -7.11 11.20 -3.90
C SER A 2 -6.20 10.07 -4.39
N CYS A 3 -4.89 10.18 -4.09
CA CYS A 3 -3.81 9.18 -3.97
C CYS A 3 -3.66 7.94 -4.88
N TRP A 4 -4.58 7.59 -5.77
CA TRP A 4 -4.51 6.31 -6.50
C TRP A 4 -3.85 6.40 -7.89
N HIS A 5 -3.67 7.60 -8.43
CA HIS A 5 -3.01 7.81 -9.73
C HIS A 5 -1.54 7.33 -9.84
N PRO A 6 -0.68 7.42 -8.80
CA PRO A 6 0.72 7.02 -8.92
C PRO A 6 0.99 5.51 -8.78
N CYS A 7 0.01 4.70 -8.33
CA CYS A 7 0.23 3.27 -8.07
C CYS A 7 -0.05 2.37 -9.29
N TRP A 8 -0.85 2.86 -10.26
CA TRP A 8 -1.22 2.12 -11.47
C TRP A 8 -0.01 1.62 -12.29
N PRO A 9 0.99 2.46 -12.65
CA PRO A 9 2.13 1.99 -13.43
C PRO A 9 2.93 0.91 -12.72
N LYS A 10 2.98 0.95 -11.38
CA LYS A 10 3.67 -0.05 -10.56
C LYS A 10 2.94 -1.39 -10.69
N ALA A 11 1.65 -1.42 -10.35
CA ALA A 11 0.85 -2.64 -10.42
C ALA A 11 0.83 -3.25 -11.83
N GLN A 12 0.78 -2.42 -12.87
CA GLN A 12 0.91 -2.85 -14.25
C GLN A 12 2.28 -3.51 -14.53
N SER A 13 3.39 -2.90 -14.08
CA SER A 13 4.72 -3.48 -14.27
C SER A 13 4.87 -4.85 -13.58
N TYR A 14 4.26 -5.05 -12.40
CA TYR A 14 4.26 -6.35 -11.72
C TYR A 14 3.42 -7.38 -12.50
N ALA A 15 2.21 -6.99 -12.92
CA ALA A 15 1.31 -7.86 -13.68
C ALA A 15 1.95 -8.34 -15.00
N GLU A 16 2.61 -7.45 -15.75
CA GLU A 16 3.27 -7.77 -17.01
C GLU A 16 4.45 -8.75 -16.81
N ARG A 17 5.30 -8.52 -15.80
CA ARG A 17 6.46 -9.38 -15.52
C ARG A 17 6.07 -10.77 -15.02
N LEU A 18 5.01 -10.85 -14.22
CA LEU A 18 4.49 -12.10 -13.67
C LEU A 18 3.48 -12.79 -14.59
N ARG A 19 3.08 -12.15 -15.70
CA ARG A 19 2.03 -12.60 -16.62
C ARG A 19 0.70 -12.87 -15.90
N LEU A 20 0.32 -11.96 -14.99
CA LEU A 20 -0.89 -12.02 -14.19
C LEU A 20 -1.94 -11.00 -14.65
N GLY A 21 -3.19 -11.22 -14.23
CA GLY A 21 -4.27 -10.26 -14.40
C GLY A 21 -4.10 -9.04 -13.49
N LEU A 22 -4.69 -7.91 -13.88
CA LEU A 22 -4.64 -6.66 -13.14
C LEU A 22 -6.06 -6.21 -12.75
N ALA A 23 -6.20 -5.74 -11.52
CA ALA A 23 -7.41 -5.09 -11.02
C ALA A 23 -7.03 -3.75 -10.38
N VAL A 24 -7.94 -2.78 -10.43
CA VAL A 24 -7.72 -1.41 -9.92
C VAL A 24 -8.79 -1.04 -8.93
N ILE A 25 -8.39 -0.44 -7.82
CA ILE A 25 -9.30 0.12 -6.84
C ILE A 25 -9.38 1.63 -7.05
N HIS A 26 -10.59 2.14 -7.24
CA HIS A 26 -10.87 3.56 -7.37
C HIS A 26 -11.72 4.03 -6.19
N GLY A 27 -11.24 5.01 -5.44
CA GLY A 27 -12.08 5.76 -4.49
C GLY A 27 -12.83 6.85 -5.22
N LYS A 28 -14.17 6.76 -5.31
CA LYS A 28 -14.98 7.90 -5.78
C LYS A 28 -15.32 8.79 -4.60
N ALA A 29 -14.76 9.99 -4.55
CA ALA A 29 -15.26 11.04 -3.67
C ALA A 29 -16.75 11.26 -3.96
N GLN A 30 -17.62 10.92 -3.00
CA GLN A 30 -18.97 11.48 -2.99
C GLN A 30 -18.85 12.86 -2.34
N CYS A 31 -19.03 13.92 -3.14
CA CYS A 31 -19.41 15.20 -2.61
C CYS A 31 -20.93 15.12 -2.42
N THR A 32 -21.38 14.90 -1.19
CA THR A 32 -22.77 15.18 -0.85
C THR A 32 -22.91 16.69 -0.91
N GLU A 33 -23.60 17.20 -1.93
CA GLU A 33 -24.06 18.59 -1.93
C GLU A 33 -24.98 18.74 -0.72
N LEU A 34 -24.47 19.33 0.36
CA LEU A 34 -25.29 19.83 1.45
C LEU A 34 -25.52 21.31 1.17
N ASP A 35 -26.81 21.65 1.16
CA ASP A 35 -27.40 22.87 0.64
C ASP A 35 -26.69 24.16 1.06
N MET A 36 -26.64 25.10 0.12
CA MET A 36 -26.33 26.50 0.34
C MET A 36 -27.29 27.08 1.40
N ASP A 37 -26.76 27.52 2.54
CA ASP A 37 -27.46 28.43 3.44
C ASP A 37 -26.60 29.69 3.64
N ASP A 38 -27.11 30.80 3.09
CA ASP A 38 -26.53 32.14 3.19
C ASP A 38 -26.89 32.75 4.56
N GLY A 39 -25.91 32.97 5.43
CA GLY A 39 -26.16 33.71 6.66
C GLY A 39 -24.97 33.92 7.58
N CYS A 40 -24.36 35.11 7.50
CA CYS A 40 -23.37 35.63 8.43
C CYS A 40 -23.71 35.36 9.92
N HIS A 41 -22.74 34.91 10.72
CA HIS A 41 -22.34 35.45 12.05
C HIS A 41 -21.19 34.60 12.65
N SER A 42 -20.06 35.23 12.99
CA SER A 42 -18.95 34.63 13.76
C SER A 42 -19.24 34.73 15.28
N PRO A 43 -18.71 33.83 16.14
CA PRO A 43 -17.29 33.84 16.50
C PRO A 43 -16.61 32.45 16.50
N ALA A 44 -15.28 32.49 16.41
CA ALA A 44 -14.37 31.37 16.24
C ALA A 44 -14.55 30.23 17.27
N MET A 45 -14.97 29.06 16.80
CA MET A 45 -14.65 27.77 17.41
C MET A 45 -13.62 27.08 16.51
N LEU A 46 -12.51 26.63 17.11
CA LEU A 46 -11.58 25.70 16.48
C LEU A 46 -12.39 24.51 15.93
N PRO A 47 -12.31 24.18 14.63
CA PRO A 47 -13.03 23.01 14.12
C PRO A 47 -12.52 21.76 14.83
N LEU A 48 -13.41 21.10 15.58
CA LEU A 48 -13.25 19.70 15.95
C LEU A 48 -12.92 18.96 14.65
N MET A 49 -11.77 18.29 14.64
CA MET A 49 -11.23 17.59 13.48
C MET A 49 -12.30 16.60 13.00
N MET A 50 -13.03 16.96 11.95
CA MET A 50 -14.07 16.09 11.41
C MET A 50 -13.39 14.82 10.89
N ALA A 51 -13.90 13.67 11.32
CA ALA A 51 -13.50 12.38 10.80
C ALA A 51 -13.65 12.44 9.28
N LYS A 52 -12.52 12.37 8.57
CA LYS A 52 -12.47 12.39 7.12
C LYS A 52 -13.08 11.09 6.62
N GLU A 53 -14.38 11.09 6.38
CA GLU A 53 -15.10 9.93 5.87
C GLU A 53 -14.49 9.53 4.53
N LYS A 54 -13.89 8.33 4.48
CA LYS A 54 -13.17 7.85 3.31
C LYS A 54 -14.19 7.44 2.25
N PRO A 55 -14.01 7.89 0.99
CA PRO A 55 -14.97 7.63 -0.07
C PRO A 55 -15.17 6.13 -0.35
N PRO A 56 -16.37 5.72 -0.80
CA PRO A 56 -16.62 4.35 -1.22
C PRO A 56 -15.66 3.95 -2.34
N ILE A 57 -14.93 2.85 -2.07
CA ILE A 57 -13.95 2.25 -2.99
C ILE A 57 -14.64 1.23 -3.90
N THR A 58 -14.27 1.22 -5.18
CA THR A 58 -14.79 0.31 -6.19
C THR A 58 -13.65 -0.40 -6.89
N VAL A 59 -13.79 -1.71 -7.13
CA VAL A 59 -12.77 -2.50 -7.85
C VAL A 59 -13.18 -2.64 -9.32
N VAL A 60 -12.22 -2.49 -10.22
CA VAL A 60 -12.35 -2.72 -11.65
C VAL A 60 -11.41 -3.87 -12.03
N GLY A 61 -11.95 -4.99 -12.47
CA GLY A 61 -11.22 -6.24 -12.75
C GLY A 61 -11.86 -7.45 -12.08
N ASP A 62 -11.48 -8.65 -12.55
CA ASP A 62 -11.93 -9.94 -11.98
C ASP A 62 -10.93 -10.44 -10.93
N VAL A 63 -11.42 -10.62 -9.70
CA VAL A 63 -10.65 -11.10 -8.55
C VAL A 63 -11.26 -12.36 -7.92
N GLY A 64 -12.39 -12.83 -8.44
CA GLY A 64 -13.15 -13.94 -7.86
C GLY A 64 -12.38 -15.26 -7.96
N GLY A 65 -12.24 -15.96 -6.83
CA GLY A 65 -11.53 -17.24 -6.76
C GLY A 65 -10.02 -17.12 -6.97
N ARG A 66 -9.43 -15.91 -6.83
CA ARG A 66 -7.99 -15.66 -7.02
C ARG A 66 -7.34 -15.16 -5.73
N ILE A 67 -6.00 -15.23 -5.71
CA ILE A 67 -5.18 -14.49 -4.75
C ILE A 67 -5.06 -13.06 -5.24
N ALA A 68 -5.36 -12.09 -4.38
CA ALA A 68 -5.16 -10.68 -4.66
C ALA A 68 -3.84 -10.20 -4.03
N ILE A 69 -3.03 -9.48 -4.79
CA ILE A 69 -1.79 -8.84 -4.32
C ILE A 69 -1.95 -7.34 -4.53
N ILE A 70 -2.03 -6.60 -3.43
CA ILE A 70 -2.05 -5.14 -3.42
C ILE A 70 -0.60 -4.67 -3.46
N VAL A 71 -0.27 -3.80 -4.41
CA VAL A 71 1.10 -3.29 -4.60
C VAL A 71 1.11 -1.78 -4.42
N ASP A 72 1.96 -1.29 -3.51
CA ASP A 72 2.23 0.12 -3.32
C ASP A 72 3.74 0.39 -3.12
N ASP A 73 4.17 1.65 -3.01
CA ASP A 73 5.54 1.97 -2.58
C ASP A 73 5.68 2.17 -1.08
N ILE A 74 4.66 2.72 -0.43
CA ILE A 74 4.69 3.08 1.00
C ILE A 74 3.45 2.53 1.68
N ILE A 75 3.64 1.94 2.85
CA ILE A 75 2.55 1.61 3.78
C ILE A 75 2.78 2.36 5.10
N ASP A 76 1.84 3.26 5.41
CA ASP A 76 1.84 4.08 6.61
C ASP A 76 0.44 4.04 7.26
N ASP A 77 -0.52 4.78 6.69
CA ASP A 77 -1.93 4.68 7.05
C ASP A 77 -2.57 3.43 6.44
N VAL A 78 -2.80 2.40 7.26
CA VAL A 78 -3.26 1.08 6.77
C VAL A 78 -4.77 0.99 6.51
N GLU A 79 -5.56 1.95 6.97
CA GLU A 79 -7.02 1.92 6.85
C GLU A 79 -7.51 1.76 5.39
N SER A 80 -6.83 2.38 4.42
CA SER A 80 -7.18 2.21 3.00
C SER A 80 -6.85 0.82 2.48
N PHE A 81 -5.78 0.20 2.98
CA PHE A 81 -5.40 -1.17 2.65
C PHE A 81 -6.37 -2.18 3.25
N VAL A 82 -6.81 -1.94 4.48
CA VAL A 82 -7.83 -2.77 5.15
C VAL A 82 -9.15 -2.68 4.39
N ALA A 83 -9.62 -1.47 4.07
CA ALA A 83 -10.84 -1.29 3.28
C ALA A 83 -10.74 -1.98 1.91
N ALA A 84 -9.60 -1.85 1.22
CA ALA A 84 -9.34 -2.55 -0.02
C ALA A 84 -9.40 -4.07 0.14
N ALA A 85 -8.81 -4.61 1.21
CA ALA A 85 -8.82 -6.04 1.50
C ALA A 85 -10.25 -6.57 1.71
N GLU A 86 -11.09 -5.87 2.47
CA GLU A 86 -12.49 -6.27 2.68
C GLU A 86 -13.26 -6.34 1.36
N ILE A 87 -13.13 -5.34 0.49
CA ILE A 87 -13.82 -5.36 -0.81
C ILE A 87 -13.30 -6.46 -1.73
N LEU A 88 -12.00 -6.72 -1.72
CA LEU A 88 -11.43 -7.83 -2.49
C LEU A 88 -12.00 -9.17 -2.00
N LYS A 89 -12.17 -9.33 -0.69
CA LYS A 89 -12.75 -10.52 -0.07
C LYS A 89 -14.23 -10.69 -0.39
N GLU A 90 -15.01 -9.61 -0.32
CA GLU A 90 -16.42 -9.58 -0.74
C GLU A 90 -16.59 -9.98 -2.22
N ARG A 91 -15.62 -9.62 -3.06
CA ARG A 91 -15.59 -10.01 -4.48
C ARG A 91 -15.03 -11.40 -4.74
N GLY A 92 -14.78 -12.17 -3.68
CA GLY A 92 -14.39 -13.57 -3.76
C GLY A 92 -12.89 -13.84 -3.87
N ALA A 93 -12.02 -12.86 -3.58
CA ALA A 93 -10.60 -13.13 -3.39
C ALA A 93 -10.41 -13.95 -2.11
N TYR A 94 -9.72 -15.09 -2.20
CA TYR A 94 -9.61 -16.01 -1.06
C TYR A 94 -8.35 -15.78 -0.20
N LYS A 95 -7.35 -15.09 -0.74
CA LYS A 95 -6.18 -14.59 0.00
C LYS A 95 -5.78 -13.21 -0.49
N ILE A 96 -5.35 -12.35 0.43
CA ILE A 96 -4.98 -10.97 0.15
C ILE A 96 -3.60 -10.71 0.74
N TYR A 97 -2.68 -10.30 -0.13
CA TYR A 97 -1.31 -9.92 0.23
C TYR A 97 -1.12 -8.44 -0.03
N VAL A 98 -0.31 -7.77 0.79
CA VAL A 98 0.11 -6.39 0.54
C VAL A 98 1.62 -6.37 0.37
N MET A 99 2.11 -5.71 -0.68
CA MET A 99 3.53 -5.51 -0.94
C MET A 99 3.82 -4.02 -1.02
N ALA A 100 4.78 -3.56 -0.23
CA ALA A 100 5.27 -2.19 -0.31
C ALA A 100 6.79 -2.13 -0.16
N THR A 101 7.43 -1.12 -0.74
CA THR A 101 8.86 -0.92 -0.55
C THR A 101 9.13 -0.43 0.87
N GLN A 102 8.45 0.62 1.31
CA GLN A 102 8.67 1.30 2.58
C GLN A 102 7.56 0.98 3.59
N GLY A 103 7.90 0.26 4.66
CA GLY A 103 7.01 0.03 5.80
C GLY A 103 7.20 1.04 6.91
N ILE A 104 6.50 2.18 6.85
CA ILE A 104 6.50 3.18 7.93
C ILE A 104 5.64 2.69 9.09
N LEU A 105 4.45 2.16 8.76
CA LEU A 105 3.55 1.46 9.69
C LEU A 105 3.36 2.24 11.00
N SER A 106 2.97 3.51 10.90
CA SER A 106 2.83 4.37 12.08
C SER A 106 1.57 4.06 12.91
N ALA A 107 1.57 4.58 14.15
CA ALA A 107 0.44 4.48 15.08
C ALA A 107 -0.04 3.03 15.28
N ASP A 108 -1.35 2.79 15.10
CA ASP A 108 -2.02 1.52 15.32
C ASP A 108 -1.95 0.57 14.11
N ALA A 109 -1.13 0.88 13.10
CA ALA A 109 -1.06 0.11 11.86
C ALA A 109 -0.87 -1.40 12.04
N PRO A 110 0.05 -1.89 12.90
CA PRO A 110 0.25 -3.33 13.11
C PRO A 110 -1.00 -4.02 13.65
N ARG A 111 -1.71 -3.37 14.59
CA ARG A 111 -2.95 -3.90 15.18
C ARG A 111 -4.05 -4.01 14.13
N LEU A 112 -4.23 -2.97 13.32
CA LEU A 112 -5.23 -2.95 12.25
C LEU A 112 -4.94 -4.01 11.17
N ILE A 113 -3.68 -4.24 10.83
CA ILE A 113 -3.29 -5.32 9.91
C ILE A 113 -3.63 -6.69 10.50
N GLU A 114 -3.33 -6.91 11.79
CA GLU A 114 -3.61 -8.18 12.47
C GLU A 114 -5.11 -8.50 12.49
N GLU A 115 -5.94 -7.50 12.81
CA GLU A 115 -7.41 -7.62 12.86
C GLU A 115 -8.06 -7.73 11.47
N SER A 116 -7.36 -7.34 10.40
CA SER A 116 -7.89 -7.32 9.03
C SER A 116 -7.88 -8.67 8.32
N SER A 117 -8.57 -8.72 7.17
CA SER A 117 -8.55 -9.86 6.24
C SER A 117 -7.25 -10.04 5.43
N ILE A 118 -6.24 -9.19 5.64
CA ILE A 118 -4.92 -9.33 5.01
C ILE A 118 -4.22 -10.57 5.58
N GLU A 119 -3.68 -11.41 4.70
CA GLU A 119 -2.92 -12.62 5.06
C GLU A 119 -1.48 -12.25 5.47
N GLU A 120 -0.82 -11.43 4.64
CA GLU A 120 0.58 -11.07 4.84
C GLU A 120 0.88 -9.68 4.25
N VAL A 121 1.73 -8.93 4.94
CA VAL A 121 2.25 -7.63 4.52
C VAL A 121 3.76 -7.76 4.33
N VAL A 122 4.22 -7.67 3.09
CA VAL A 122 5.63 -7.78 2.72
C VAL A 122 6.20 -6.37 2.50
N VAL A 123 7.16 -6.00 3.33
CA VAL A 123 7.87 -4.72 3.26
C VAL A 123 9.38 -4.94 3.19
N THR A 124 10.15 -3.95 2.73
CA THR A 124 11.62 -4.05 2.80
C THR A 124 12.17 -3.42 4.08
N ASN A 125 13.42 -3.72 4.42
CA ASN A 125 14.12 -3.08 5.54
C ASN A 125 14.65 -1.66 5.23
N THR A 126 14.07 -0.93 4.28
CA THR A 126 14.41 0.49 4.03
C THR A 126 14.13 1.39 5.23
N VAL A 127 13.12 1.05 6.04
CA VAL A 127 12.75 1.74 7.27
C VAL A 127 12.72 0.71 8.40
N PRO A 128 13.35 0.97 9.56
CA PRO A 128 13.31 0.04 10.69
C PRO A 128 11.88 -0.13 11.24
N HIS A 129 11.41 -1.38 11.33
CA HIS A 129 10.04 -1.71 11.77
C HIS A 129 9.97 -2.95 12.68
N GLU A 130 11.04 -3.22 13.45
CA GLU A 130 11.12 -4.41 14.31
C GLU A 130 10.04 -4.42 15.41
N VAL A 131 9.69 -3.24 15.96
CA VAL A 131 8.63 -3.13 16.98
C VAL A 131 7.27 -3.50 16.38
N GLN A 132 6.97 -3.00 15.19
CA GLN A 132 5.75 -3.28 14.46
C GLN A 132 5.64 -4.77 14.12
N LYS A 133 6.75 -5.39 13.73
CA LYS A 133 6.82 -6.83 13.43
C LYS A 133 6.61 -7.71 14.66
N LEU A 134 7.07 -7.28 15.84
CA LEU A 134 6.77 -7.95 17.11
C LEU A 134 5.28 -7.85 17.46
N GLN A 135 4.62 -6.76 17.08
CA GLN A 135 3.19 -6.57 17.32
C GLN A 135 2.30 -7.32 16.32
N CYS A 136 2.76 -7.55 15.10
CA CYS A 136 2.00 -8.20 14.04
C CYS A 136 2.85 -9.24 13.26
N PRO A 137 2.63 -10.56 13.47
CA PRO A 137 3.38 -11.62 12.80
C PRO A 137 3.13 -11.73 11.29
N LYS A 138 2.06 -11.09 10.79
CA LYS A 138 1.75 -10.96 9.35
C LYS A 138 2.74 -10.07 8.59
N ILE A 139 3.54 -9.26 9.29
CA ILE A 139 4.55 -8.40 8.65
C ILE A 139 5.80 -9.23 8.34
N LYS A 140 6.14 -9.35 7.06
CA LYS A 140 7.37 -9.97 6.57
C LYS A 140 8.30 -8.92 6.00
N THR A 141 9.58 -9.08 6.28
CA THR A 141 10.62 -8.17 5.85
C THR A 141 11.47 -8.85 4.77
N VAL A 142 11.63 -8.18 3.63
CA VAL A 142 12.60 -8.54 2.59
C VAL A 142 13.85 -7.70 2.80
N ASP A 143 15.01 -8.35 2.95
CA ASP A 143 16.27 -7.63 3.05
C ASP A 143 16.69 -7.07 1.69
N ILE A 144 17.08 -5.80 1.66
CA ILE A 144 17.62 -5.11 0.48
C ILE A 144 19.07 -4.69 0.66
N SER A 145 19.73 -5.11 1.75
CA SER A 145 21.12 -4.78 2.05
C SER A 145 22.08 -5.16 0.92
N LEU A 146 21.85 -6.31 0.27
CA LEU A 146 22.61 -6.77 -0.89
C LEU A 146 22.54 -5.78 -2.07
N ILE A 147 21.33 -5.29 -2.37
CA ILE A 147 21.11 -4.32 -3.45
C ILE A 147 21.86 -3.01 -3.18
N LEU A 148 21.79 -2.55 -1.93
CA LEU A 148 22.45 -1.31 -1.50
C LEU A 148 23.98 -1.45 -1.50
N SER A 149 24.50 -2.56 -1.00
CA SER A 149 25.95 -2.81 -0.96
C SER A 149 26.55 -2.95 -2.36
N GLU A 150 25.89 -3.66 -3.28
CA GLU A 150 26.34 -3.75 -4.67
C GLU A 150 26.26 -2.39 -5.39
N ALA A 151 25.24 -1.57 -5.11
CA ALA A 151 25.15 -0.22 -5.63
C ALA A 151 26.36 0.64 -5.19
N ILE A 152 26.69 0.62 -3.90
CA ILE A 152 27.85 1.35 -3.35
C ILE A 152 29.15 0.85 -4.00
N ARG A 153 29.35 -0.47 -4.06
CA ARG A 153 30.54 -1.09 -4.65
C ARG A 153 30.74 -0.67 -6.11
N ARG A 154 29.67 -0.70 -6.90
CA ARG A 154 29.71 -0.34 -8.33
C ARG A 154 30.00 1.14 -8.54
N ILE A 155 29.37 2.02 -7.77
CA ILE A 155 29.63 3.47 -7.83
C ILE A 155 31.09 3.75 -7.47
N HIS A 156 31.61 3.11 -6.41
CA HIS A 156 32.99 3.27 -5.98
C HIS A 156 33.99 2.84 -7.05
N ASN A 157 33.70 1.75 -7.77
CA ASN A 157 34.57 1.19 -8.81
C ASN A 157 34.34 1.79 -10.21
N GLY A 158 33.36 2.68 -10.38
CA GLY A 158 32.97 3.19 -11.71
C GLY A 158 32.33 2.14 -12.63
N GLU A 159 31.74 1.08 -12.06
CA GLU A 159 31.07 0.02 -12.79
C GLU A 159 29.64 0.40 -13.19
N SER A 160 29.09 -0.27 -14.21
CA SER A 160 27.71 -0.03 -14.64
C SER A 160 26.68 -0.49 -13.60
N MET A 161 25.70 0.38 -13.34
CA MET A 161 24.54 0.13 -12.48
C MET A 161 23.45 -0.72 -13.16
N ALA A 162 23.52 -0.93 -14.48
CA ALA A 162 22.47 -1.62 -15.24
C ALA A 162 22.24 -3.07 -14.77
N TYR A 163 23.26 -3.70 -14.17
CA TYR A 163 23.20 -5.06 -13.67
C TYR A 163 22.20 -5.24 -12.50
N LEU A 164 22.10 -4.22 -11.62
CA LEU A 164 21.21 -4.26 -10.45
C LEU A 164 19.73 -4.39 -10.83
N PHE A 165 19.33 -3.89 -11.99
CA PHE A 165 17.93 -3.93 -12.42
C PHE A 165 17.55 -5.23 -13.14
N ARG A 166 18.50 -6.14 -13.37
CA ARG A 166 18.30 -7.34 -14.20
C ARG A 166 18.60 -8.66 -13.50
N ASN A 167 19.52 -8.68 -12.52
CA ASN A 167 20.17 -9.91 -12.07
C ASN A 167 20.22 -10.09 -10.54
N ILE A 168 19.27 -9.54 -9.78
CA ILE A 168 19.24 -9.71 -8.32
C ILE A 168 18.37 -10.90 -7.95
N THR A 169 18.97 -11.86 -7.23
CA THR A 169 18.34 -13.03 -6.60
C THR A 169 18.01 -12.72 -5.13
N VAL A 170 17.00 -13.39 -4.58
CA VAL A 170 16.58 -13.26 -3.16
C VAL A 170 17.31 -14.28 -2.26
N ASP A 171 18.08 -15.19 -2.87
CA ASP A 171 18.66 -16.37 -2.22
C ASP A 171 20.09 -16.17 -1.67
N ASP A 172 20.61 -14.94 -1.63
CA ASP A 172 21.97 -14.61 -1.18
C ASP A 172 21.98 -13.77 0.12
#